data_AF-A0A8S3C327-F1
#
_entry.id   AF-A0A8S3C327-F1
#
_cell.length_a   1.000
_cell.length_b   1.000
_cell.length_c   1.000
_cell.angle_alpha   90.00
_cell.angle_beta   90.00
_cell.angle_gamma   90.00
#
_symmetry.space_group_name_H-M   'P 1'
#
loop_
_entity.id
_entity.type
_entity.pdbx_description
1 polymer ?
#
loop_
_entity_poly.entity_id
_entity_poly.type
_entity_poly.pdbx_seq_one_letter_code
_entity_poly.pdbx_strand_id
1 'polypeptide(L)' 'FHALQNIEQCLKCLEQHHNIRLVNIRPEELVNGNPKLTLGLIWRIILHFQ' A
#
# COMPACT_ATOMS: atom_id res chain seq x y z
N PHE A 1 12.65 -8.49 7.76
CA PHE A 1 13.26 -7.21 7.38
C PHE A 1 13.00 -6.85 5.92
N HIS A 2 13.32 -7.71 4.95
CA HIS A 2 13.11 -7.44 3.52
C HIS A 2 11.66 -7.11 3.12
N ALA A 3 10.67 -7.80 3.70
CA ALA A 3 9.26 -7.56 3.39
C ALA A 3 8.81 -6.12 3.72
N LEU A 4 9.27 -5.55 4.84
CA LEU A 4 8.92 -4.19 5.26
C LEU A 4 9.46 -3.16 4.27
N GLN A 5 10.75 -3.26 3.91
CA GLN A 5 11.39 -2.37 2.94
C GLN A 5 10.73 -2.45 1.55
N ASN A 6 10.37 -3.66 1.11
CA ASN A 6 9.67 -3.85 -0.16
C ASN A 6 8.29 -3.15 -0.15
N ILE A 7 7.55 -3.28 0.95
CA ILE A 7 6.25 -2.62 1.10
C ILE A 7 6.41 -1.10 1.19
N GLU A 8 7.35 -0.59 1.96
CA GLU A 8 7.66 0.85 2.03
C GLU A 8 7.97 1.42 0.64
N GLN A 9 8.80 0.72 -0.14
CA GLN A 9 9.16 1.16 -1.48
C GLN A 9 7.97 1.11 -2.43
N CYS A 10 7.13 0.09 -2.33
CA CYS A 10 5.89 -0.01 -3.10
C CYS A 10 4.95 1.17 -2.77
N LEU A 11 4.71 1.44 -1.49
CA LEU A 11 3.85 2.54 -1.05
C LEU A 11 4.38 3.91 -1.50
N LYS A 12 5.70 4.14 -1.40
CA LYS A 12 6.35 5.35 -1.94
C LYS A 12 6.13 5.49 -3.44
N CYS A 13 6.27 4.40 -4.20
CA CYS A 13 6.04 4.43 -5.64
C CYS A 13 4.59 4.80 -5.99
N LEU A 14 3.61 4.22 -5.28
CA LEU A 14 2.18 4.52 -5.48
C LEU A 14 1.85 5.99 -5.19
N GLU A 15 2.44 6.57 -4.15
CA GLU A 15 2.21 7.97 -3.79
C GLU A 15 2.93 8.93 -4.76
N GLN A 16 4.19 8.65 -5.10
CA GLN A 16 5.03 9.56 -5.90
C GLN A 16 4.78 9.48 -7.39
N HIS A 17 4.62 8.29 -7.96
CA HIS A 17 4.49 8.11 -9.41
C HIS A 17 3.03 8.01 -9.88
N HIS A 18 2.13 7.63 -9.00
CA HIS A 18 0.72 7.41 -9.33
C HIS A 18 -0.23 8.34 -8.56
N ASN A 19 0.28 9.22 -7.68
CA ASN A 19 -0.54 10.18 -6.94
C ASN A 19 -1.70 9.52 -6.15
N ILE A 20 -1.49 8.27 -5.72
CA ILE A 20 -2.46 7.52 -4.91
C ILE A 20 -2.24 7.94 -3.45
N ARG A 21 -3.25 8.61 -2.86
CA ARG A 21 -3.21 8.94 -1.44
C ARG A 21 -3.28 7.67 -0.60
N LEU A 22 -2.41 7.51 0.40
CA LEU A 22 -2.37 6.34 1.28
C LEU A 22 -2.87 6.70 2.68
N VAL A 23 -4.19 6.85 2.83
CA VAL A 23 -4.80 7.25 4.11
C VAL A 23 -4.87 6.05 5.05
N ASN A 24 -4.25 6.16 6.23
CA ASN A 24 -4.24 5.15 7.29
C ASN A 24 -3.68 3.78 6.85
N ILE A 25 -2.73 3.77 5.91
CA ILE A 25 -1.99 2.57 5.50
C ILE A 25 -0.58 2.68 6.05
N ARG A 26 -0.20 1.73 6.90
CA ARG A 26 1.15 1.62 7.45
C ARG A 26 1.82 0.34 6.91
N PRO A 27 3.10 0.38 6.51
CA PRO A 27 3.81 -0.79 6.01
C PRO A 27 3.78 -1.99 6.97
N GLU A 28 3.86 -1.73 8.27
CA GLU A 28 3.90 -2.76 9.32
C GLU A 28 2.60 -3.57 9.38
N GLU A 29 1.46 -2.90 9.19
CA GLU A 29 0.14 -3.55 9.16
C GLU A 29 -0.01 -4.49 7.95
N LEU A 30 0.63 -4.15 6.83
CA LEU A 30 0.63 -4.97 5.63
C LEU A 30 1.58 -6.17 5.79
N VAL A 31 2.75 -5.98 6.40
CA VAL A 31 3.66 -7.09 6.74
C VAL A 31 2.99 -8.08 7.70
N ASN A 32 2.24 -7.56 8.68
CA ASN A 32 1.49 -8.38 9.63
C ASN A 32 0.24 -9.05 9.03
N GLY A 33 -0.10 -8.74 7.77
CA GLY A 33 -1.18 -9.38 7.04
C GLY A 33 -2.58 -8.92 7.44
N ASN A 34 -2.76 -7.67 7.89
CA ASN A 34 -4.08 -7.14 8.23
C ASN A 34 -5.02 -7.16 7.00
N PRO A 35 -6.04 -8.04 6.95
CA PRO A 35 -6.80 -8.28 5.72
C PRO A 35 -7.62 -7.06 5.29
N LYS A 36 -8.12 -6.27 6.25
CA LYS A 36 -8.92 -5.06 5.97
C LYS A 36 -8.07 -4.00 5.26
N LEU A 37 -6.85 -3.77 5.73
CA LEU A 37 -5.95 -2.78 5.15
C LEU A 37 -5.39 -3.24 3.80
N THR A 38 -5.02 -4.52 3.69
CA THR A 38 -4.57 -5.11 2.43
C THR A 38 -5.64 -4.99 1.34
N LEU A 39 -6.89 -5.39 1.64
CA LEU A 39 -8.00 -5.26 0.68
C LEU A 39 -8.28 -3.79 0.34
N GLY A 40 -8.21 -2.89 1.33
CA GLY A 40 -8.37 -1.45 1.11
C GLY A 40 -7.30 -0.86 0.17
N LEU A 41 -6.05 -1.32 0.28
CA LEU A 41 -4.96 -0.93 -0.61
C LEU A 41 -5.21 -1.43 -2.04
N ILE A 42 -5.51 -2.72 -2.21
CA ILE A 42 -5.75 -3.31 -3.54
C ILE A 42 -6.94 -2.64 -4.22
N TRP A 43 -8.03 -2.40 -3.48
CA TRP A 43 -9.18 -1.67 -4.00
C TRP A 43 -8.80 -0.27 -4.51
N ARG A 44 -7.98 0.48 -3.76
CA ARG A 44 -7.49 1.80 -4.16
C ARG A 44 -6.65 1.75 -5.43
N ILE A 45 -5.82 0.73 -5.59
CA ILE A 45 -5.02 0.52 -6.80
C ILE A 45 -5.95 0.24 -7.98
N ILE A 46 -6.90 -0.68 -7.85
CA ILE A 46 -7.86 -1.01 -8.92
C ILE A 46 -8.62 0.24 -9.35
N LEU A 47 -9.20 0.99 -8.39
CA LEU A 47 -9.99 2.19 -8.68
C LEU A 47 -9.18 3.29 -9.37
N HIS A 48 -7.87 3.37 -9.12
CA HIS A 48 -7.01 4.38 -9.73
C HIS A 48 -6.65 4.08 -11.19
N PHE A 49 -6.49 2.80 -11.54
CA PHE A 49 -6.01 2.37 -12.87
C PHE A 49 -7.09 1.84 -13.81
N GLN A 50 -8.34 1.74 -13.36
CA GLN A 50 -9.49 1.43 -14.20
C GLN A 50 -9.97 2.68 -14.94
#